data_AF-A0A329SDA1-F1
#
_entry.id   AF-A0A329SDA1-F1
#
_cell.length_a   1.000
_cell.length_b   1.000
_cell.length_c   1.000
_cell.angle_alpha   90.00
_cell.angle_beta   90.00
_cell.angle_gamma   90.00
#
_symmetry.space_group_name_H-M   'P 1'
#
loop_
_entity.id
_entity.type
_entity.pdbx_description
1 polymer ?
#
loop_
_entity_poly.entity_id
_entity_poly.type
_entity_poly.pdbx_seq_one_letter_code
_entity_poly.pdbx_strand_id
1 'polypeptide(L)'
;MYEYNQSRGNQGAKPARKLIGSYFGEKILIYAPLLKWYLDHGMEITKTYSFIKASSHKAFAPFMEAVSSARREGDVYKSKAMIAEMMKLVGNSAFGRSGMDMSKHTGIKCESDDKKIEAKIEHFTFHGLEELNDACEINMKKRSTTTASTSTSIVPTFSIKKWTLIALTSLSVVRIRFKTIKPELREYFKQHKYDWFPRDYNIKVAKFDRRTPGLFKDEWSGDAMVSLSSKNYICYLPDEQYKVKVSAKGAQQGHGRNEDVLNPEGFETVVRDRITLQGNNKGFRISNL
;
A
#
# COMPACT_ATOMS: atom_id res chain seq x y z
N MET A 1 -4.36 5.76 -23.14
CA MET A 1 -3.39 4.96 -22.34
C MET A 1 -3.10 3.61 -23.00
N TYR A 2 -4.12 2.82 -23.36
CA TYR A 2 -3.95 1.58 -24.13
C TYR A 2 -3.34 1.83 -25.52
N GLU A 3 -3.91 2.76 -26.29
CA GLU A 3 -3.44 3.10 -27.65
C GLU A 3 -2.03 3.74 -27.65
N TYR A 4 -1.72 4.59 -26.66
CA TYR A 4 -0.39 5.17 -26.47
C TYR A 4 0.69 4.12 -26.14
N ASN A 5 0.33 3.02 -25.48
CA ASN A 5 1.26 1.93 -25.23
C ASN A 5 1.49 1.07 -26.49
N GLN A 6 0.48 0.95 -27.37
CA GLN A 6 0.61 0.26 -28.65
C GLN A 6 1.47 1.04 -29.66
N SER A 7 1.41 2.37 -29.62
CA SER A 7 2.17 3.23 -30.55
C SER A 7 3.68 3.29 -30.28
N ARG A 8 4.16 2.74 -29.15
CA ARG A 8 5.59 2.83 -28.77
C ARG A 8 6.51 1.89 -29.56
N GLY A 9 5.98 0.92 -30.31
CA GLY A 9 6.78 -0.08 -31.00
C GLY A 9 7.71 -0.85 -30.05
N ASN A 10 8.41 -1.85 -30.57
CA ASN A 10 9.28 -2.72 -29.77
C ASN A 10 10.63 -2.06 -29.42
N GLN A 11 10.62 -0.78 -29.03
CA GLN A 11 11.81 -0.10 -28.51
C GLN A 11 12.06 -0.62 -27.08
N GLY A 12 12.84 -1.69 -26.99
CA GLY A 12 13.15 -2.38 -25.74
C GLY A 12 13.67 -1.41 -24.70
N ALA A 13 12.85 -1.13 -23.68
CA ALA A 13 13.34 -0.54 -22.44
C ALA A 13 14.45 -1.46 -21.90
N LYS A 14 15.53 -0.88 -21.37
CA LYS A 14 16.59 -1.65 -20.68
C LYS A 14 15.92 -2.67 -19.74
N PRO A 15 16.31 -3.95 -19.78
CA PRO A 15 15.69 -4.99 -18.97
C PRO A 15 15.83 -4.59 -17.50
N ALA A 16 14.71 -4.19 -16.91
CA ALA A 16 14.59 -3.87 -15.50
C ALA A 16 13.47 -4.75 -14.97
N ARG A 17 13.73 -5.48 -13.89
CA ARG A 17 12.70 -6.21 -13.15
C ARG A 17 11.74 -5.20 -12.52
N LYS A 18 10.72 -4.81 -13.27
CA LYS A 18 9.60 -4.03 -12.78
C LYS A 18 8.55 -5.02 -12.29
N LEU A 19 8.02 -4.79 -11.09
CA LEU A 19 6.83 -5.49 -10.63
C LEU A 19 5.67 -5.01 -11.51
N ILE A 20 5.44 -5.70 -12.62
CA ILE A 20 4.23 -5.50 -13.43
C ILE A 20 3.09 -6.11 -12.61
N GLY A 21 2.07 -5.30 -12.32
CA GLY A 21 0.77 -5.79 -11.86
C GLY A 21 0.12 -6.55 -13.01
N SER A 22 0.65 -7.71 -13.32
CA SER A 22 0.18 -8.60 -14.35
C SER A 22 -1.08 -9.28 -13.82
N TYR A 23 -2.19 -9.14 -14.55
CA TYR A 23 -3.42 -9.92 -14.34
C TYR A 23 -3.28 -11.37 -14.84
N PHE A 24 -2.11 -11.77 -15.31
CA PHE A 24 -1.85 -13.16 -15.68
C PHE A 24 -1.70 -14.00 -14.41
N GLY A 25 -2.72 -14.83 -14.15
CA GLY A 25 -2.70 -15.87 -13.15
C GLY A 25 -3.52 -17.05 -13.65
N GLU A 26 -2.96 -18.25 -13.63
CA GLU A 26 -3.63 -19.47 -14.10
C GLU A 26 -4.71 -19.97 -13.12
N LYS A 27 -4.50 -19.73 -11.82
CA LYS A 27 -5.37 -20.14 -10.72
C LYS A 27 -5.51 -18.99 -9.74
N ILE A 28 -6.64 -18.28 -9.80
CA ILE A 28 -6.91 -17.12 -8.95
C ILE A 28 -7.81 -17.56 -7.79
N LEU A 29 -7.34 -17.37 -6.56
CA LEU A 29 -8.17 -17.52 -5.37
C LEU A 29 -8.91 -16.21 -5.10
N ILE A 30 -10.25 -16.23 -5.19
CA ILE A 30 -11.10 -15.04 -5.02
C ILE A 30 -12.10 -15.28 -3.87
N TYR A 31 -12.26 -14.28 -3.01
CA TYR A 31 -13.26 -14.31 -1.95
C TYR A 31 -14.68 -14.17 -2.50
N ALA A 32 -15.62 -14.97 -1.98
CA ALA A 32 -16.95 -15.14 -2.58
C ALA A 32 -17.76 -13.83 -2.78
N PRO A 33 -17.86 -12.90 -1.82
CA PRO A 33 -18.50 -11.59 -2.04
C PRO A 33 -17.89 -10.75 -3.17
N LEU A 34 -16.56 -10.78 -3.30
CA LEU A 34 -15.87 -10.06 -4.37
C LEU A 34 -16.11 -10.75 -5.72
N LEU A 35 -16.11 -12.09 -5.74
CA LEU A 35 -16.45 -12.88 -6.93
C LEU A 35 -17.86 -12.55 -7.41
N LYS A 36 -18.85 -12.54 -6.51
CA LYS A 36 -20.24 -12.18 -6.83
C LYS A 36 -20.31 -10.81 -7.49
N TRP A 37 -19.63 -9.81 -6.93
CA TRP A 37 -19.59 -8.48 -7.53
C TRP A 37 -19.02 -8.49 -8.95
N TYR A 38 -17.94 -9.23 -9.22
CA TYR A 38 -17.40 -9.33 -10.58
C TYR A 38 -18.33 -10.04 -11.55
N LEU A 39 -19.02 -11.09 -11.11
CA LEU A 39 -20.03 -11.78 -11.91
C LEU A 39 -21.16 -10.82 -12.32
N ASP A 40 -21.64 -10.01 -11.37
CA ASP A 40 -22.66 -8.98 -11.63
C ASP A 40 -22.19 -7.90 -12.62
N HIS A 41 -20.87 -7.76 -12.82
CA HIS A 41 -20.25 -6.82 -13.76
C HIS A 41 -19.70 -7.51 -15.03
N GLY A 42 -20.20 -8.72 -15.34
CA GLY A 42 -19.91 -9.41 -16.60
C GLY A 42 -18.62 -10.24 -16.62
N MET A 43 -18.03 -10.54 -15.46
CA MET A 43 -16.96 -11.53 -15.41
C MET A 43 -17.54 -12.94 -15.60
N GLU A 44 -16.94 -13.71 -16.50
CA GLU A 44 -17.32 -15.10 -16.75
C GLU A 44 -16.34 -16.07 -16.09
N ILE A 45 -16.87 -17.09 -15.41
CA ILE A 45 -16.04 -18.17 -14.84
C ILE A 45 -15.89 -19.27 -15.89
N THR A 46 -14.67 -19.44 -16.40
CA THR A 46 -14.37 -20.50 -17.37
C THR A 46 -14.07 -21.84 -16.71
N LYS A 47 -13.45 -21.83 -15.51
CA LYS A 47 -13.07 -23.05 -14.80
C LYS A 47 -12.96 -22.84 -13.28
N THR A 48 -13.48 -23.79 -12.52
CA THR A 48 -13.33 -23.86 -11.06
C THR A 48 -12.44 -25.03 -10.67
N TYR A 49 -11.61 -24.85 -9.64
CA TYR A 49 -10.63 -25.87 -9.21
C TYR A 49 -10.90 -26.37 -7.79
N SER A 50 -11.07 -25.46 -6.83
CA SER A 50 -11.29 -25.81 -5.43
C SER A 50 -12.09 -24.74 -4.70
N PHE A 51 -12.73 -25.14 -3.61
CA PHE A 51 -13.50 -24.25 -2.74
C PHE A 51 -12.95 -24.37 -1.31
N ILE A 52 -12.66 -23.22 -0.70
CA ILE A 52 -12.21 -23.15 0.69
C ILE A 52 -13.32 -22.49 1.50
N LYS A 53 -13.92 -23.24 2.42
CA LYS A 53 -14.91 -22.67 3.34
C LYS A 53 -14.19 -21.77 4.33
N ALA A 54 -14.49 -20.48 4.30
CA ALA A 54 -14.02 -19.52 5.29
C ALA A 54 -15.13 -19.28 6.31
N SER A 55 -14.83 -19.42 7.60
CA SER A 55 -15.70 -18.98 8.67
C SER A 55 -15.35 -17.54 9.09
N SER A 56 -16.39 -16.71 9.25
CA SER A 56 -16.21 -15.33 9.70
C SER A 56 -16.00 -15.32 11.22
N HIS A 57 -14.83 -14.87 11.66
CA HIS A 57 -14.52 -14.68 13.07
C HIS A 57 -13.72 -13.39 13.28
N LYS A 58 -13.87 -12.78 14.47
CA LYS A 58 -13.11 -11.59 14.88
C LYS A 58 -11.86 -11.96 15.68
N ALA A 59 -11.06 -12.92 15.18
CA ALA A 59 -9.90 -13.46 15.91
C ALA A 59 -8.85 -12.39 16.28
N PHE A 60 -8.76 -11.31 15.48
CA PHE A 60 -7.83 -10.20 15.72
C PHE A 60 -8.46 -9.01 16.46
N ALA A 61 -9.71 -9.11 16.95
CA ALA A 61 -10.35 -7.99 17.64
C ALA A 61 -9.57 -7.50 18.87
N PRO A 62 -9.09 -8.36 19.79
CA PRO A 62 -8.30 -7.90 20.93
C PRO A 62 -7.03 -7.16 20.51
N PHE A 63 -6.34 -7.68 19.49
CA PHE A 63 -5.14 -7.06 18.94
C PHE A 63 -5.43 -5.69 18.31
N MET A 64 -6.47 -5.60 17.48
CA MET A 64 -6.85 -4.34 16.83
C MET A 64 -7.39 -3.31 17.82
N GLU A 65 -8.04 -3.75 18.90
CA GLU A 65 -8.48 -2.85 19.97
C GLU A 65 -7.30 -2.29 20.75
N ALA A 66 -6.28 -3.11 21.04
CA ALA A 66 -5.04 -2.64 21.68
C ALA A 66 -4.32 -1.60 20.82
N VAL A 67 -4.20 -1.85 19.50
CA VAL A 67 -3.63 -0.87 18.55
C VAL A 67 -4.46 0.42 18.55
N SER A 68 -5.79 0.31 18.47
CA SER A 68 -6.68 1.48 18.38
C SER A 68 -6.66 2.30 19.67
N SER A 69 -6.67 1.64 20.82
CA SER A 69 -6.62 2.28 22.14
C SER A 69 -5.30 3.03 22.35
N ALA A 70 -4.14 2.40 22.07
CA ALA A 70 -2.85 3.08 22.15
C ALA A 70 -2.78 4.31 21.23
N ARG A 71 -3.41 4.25 20.05
CA ARG A 71 -3.50 5.40 19.14
C ARG A 71 -4.43 6.50 19.62
N ARG A 72 -5.54 6.16 20.26
CA ARG A 72 -6.44 7.14 20.91
C ARG A 72 -5.73 7.83 22.06
N GLU A 73 -4.97 7.09 22.87
CA GLU A 73 -4.17 7.66 23.95
C GLU A 73 -3.06 8.59 23.43
N GLY A 74 -2.35 8.22 22.37
CA GLY A 74 -1.33 9.08 21.77
C GLY A 74 -1.89 10.35 21.11
N ASP A 75 -3.16 10.35 20.71
CA ASP A 75 -3.85 11.56 20.24
C ASP A 75 -4.19 12.53 21.40
N VAL A 76 -4.31 12.02 22.64
CA VAL A 76 -4.61 12.82 23.84
C VAL A 76 -3.32 13.27 24.53
N TYR A 77 -2.35 12.38 24.66
CA TYR A 77 -1.11 12.61 25.40
C TYR A 77 0.10 12.60 24.47
N LYS A 78 0.75 13.76 24.30
CA LYS A 78 1.95 13.90 23.46
C LYS A 78 3.09 12.98 23.89
N SER A 79 3.21 12.66 25.19
CA SER A 79 4.19 11.70 25.71
C SER A 79 3.99 10.26 25.20
N LYS A 80 2.77 9.90 24.80
CA LYS A 80 2.42 8.58 24.23
C LYS A 80 2.41 8.58 22.70
N ALA A 81 2.76 9.69 22.04
CA ALA A 81 2.76 9.77 20.58
C ALA A 81 3.72 8.75 19.93
N MET A 82 4.88 8.51 20.55
CA MET A 82 5.83 7.49 20.09
C MET A 82 5.21 6.09 20.16
N ILE A 83 4.59 5.75 21.30
CA ILE A 83 3.91 4.46 21.50
C ILE A 83 2.79 4.26 20.47
N ALA A 84 2.01 5.31 20.19
CA ALA A 84 0.95 5.26 19.19
C ALA A 84 1.47 4.97 17.78
N GLU A 85 2.60 5.57 17.38
CA GLU A 85 3.22 5.29 16.08
C GLU A 85 3.88 3.90 16.05
N MET A 86 4.48 3.43 17.15
CA MET A 86 4.97 2.05 17.28
C MET A 86 3.84 1.03 17.14
N MET A 87 2.71 1.22 17.83
CA MET A 87 1.56 0.32 17.75
C MET A 87 0.91 0.34 16.37
N LYS A 88 0.87 1.48 15.70
CA LYS A 88 0.48 1.57 14.28
C LYS A 88 1.41 0.74 13.39
N LEU A 89 2.72 0.82 13.60
CA LEU A 89 3.70 0.03 12.85
C LEU A 89 3.48 -1.47 13.09
N VAL A 90 3.33 -1.90 14.34
CA VAL A 90 3.04 -3.29 14.72
C VAL A 90 1.74 -3.79 14.08
N GLY A 91 0.68 -2.99 14.13
CA GLY A 91 -0.59 -3.31 13.50
C GLY A 91 -0.47 -3.51 11.98
N ASN A 92 0.29 -2.65 11.29
CA ASN A 92 0.51 -2.76 9.86
C ASN A 92 1.44 -3.93 9.48
N SER A 93 2.49 -4.17 10.28
CA SER A 93 3.49 -5.20 9.99
C SER A 93 2.96 -6.62 10.22
N ALA A 94 2.03 -6.81 11.16
CA ALA A 94 1.38 -8.10 11.41
C ALA A 94 0.72 -8.68 10.13
N PHE A 95 0.08 -7.83 9.32
CA PHE A 95 -0.49 -8.24 8.04
C PHE A 95 0.60 -8.67 7.05
N GLY A 96 1.64 -7.85 6.87
CA GLY A 96 2.76 -8.17 5.98
C GLY A 96 3.47 -9.47 6.38
N ARG A 97 3.62 -9.69 7.69
CA ARG A 97 4.23 -10.90 8.25
C ARG A 97 3.39 -12.15 7.97
N SER A 98 2.06 -12.04 8.02
CA SER A 98 1.14 -13.16 7.77
C SER A 98 1.14 -13.64 6.32
N GLY A 99 1.56 -12.79 5.37
CA GLY A 99 1.65 -13.11 3.94
C GLY A 99 3.07 -13.19 3.42
N MET A 100 4.04 -13.27 4.32
CA MET A 100 5.45 -13.24 3.98
C MET A 100 5.86 -14.54 3.29
N ASP A 101 6.46 -14.41 2.11
CA ASP A 101 7.05 -15.54 1.39
C ASP A 101 8.38 -15.94 2.04
N MET A 102 8.30 -16.93 2.94
CA MET A 102 9.46 -17.39 3.69
C MET A 102 10.50 -18.12 2.84
N SER A 103 10.14 -18.56 1.62
CA SER A 103 11.06 -19.26 0.71
C SER A 103 12.22 -18.37 0.23
N LYS A 104 12.00 -17.05 0.22
CA LYS A 104 12.98 -16.05 -0.20
C LYS A 104 13.97 -15.65 0.90
N HIS A 105 13.79 -16.15 2.12
CA HIS A 105 14.70 -15.82 3.20
C HIS A 105 16.01 -16.60 3.05
N THR A 106 17.11 -15.86 2.86
CA THR A 106 18.47 -16.40 2.98
C THR A 106 18.96 -16.29 4.43
N GLY A 107 19.97 -17.08 4.76
CA GLY A 107 20.83 -16.86 5.91
C GLY A 107 22.09 -16.16 5.45
N ILE A 108 22.47 -15.10 6.16
CA ILE A 108 23.71 -14.37 5.90
C ILE A 108 24.77 -14.89 6.87
N LYS A 109 25.98 -15.15 6.37
CA LYS A 109 27.15 -15.45 7.18
C LYS A 109 28.32 -14.59 6.71
N CYS A 110 28.92 -13.83 7.60
CA CYS A 110 30.18 -13.13 7.34
C CYS A 110 31.34 -14.10 7.62
N GLU A 111 32.35 -14.12 6.75
CA GLU A 111 33.57 -14.90 6.94
C GLU A 111 34.75 -14.18 6.31
N SER A 112 35.91 -14.18 6.98
CA SER A 112 37.14 -13.53 6.50
C SER A 112 38.26 -14.53 6.18
N ASP A 113 38.02 -15.82 6.40
CA ASP A 113 38.98 -16.90 6.19
C ASP A 113 38.70 -17.59 4.84
N ASP A 114 39.65 -17.48 3.92
CA ASP A 114 39.55 -17.98 2.54
C ASP A 114 39.12 -19.44 2.47
N LYS A 115 39.63 -20.31 3.34
CA LYS A 115 39.29 -21.75 3.34
C LYS A 115 37.83 -21.98 3.70
N LYS A 116 37.30 -21.18 4.62
CA LYS A 116 35.89 -21.26 5.03
C LYS A 116 34.96 -20.60 4.02
N ILE A 117 35.46 -19.61 3.27
CA ILE A 117 34.73 -19.00 2.15
C ILE A 117 34.55 -20.04 1.05
N GLU A 118 35.64 -20.67 0.60
CA GLU A 118 35.62 -21.71 -0.44
C GLU A 118 34.67 -22.86 -0.06
N ALA A 119 34.80 -23.41 1.16
CA ALA A 119 33.92 -24.46 1.66
C ALA A 119 32.42 -24.07 1.70
N LYS A 120 32.10 -22.78 1.88
CA LYS A 120 30.72 -22.28 1.88
C LYS A 120 30.19 -21.98 0.48
N ILE A 121 31.06 -21.65 -0.48
CA ILE A 121 30.71 -21.48 -1.90
C ILE A 121 30.36 -22.84 -2.51
N GLU A 122 31.16 -23.88 -2.22
CA GLU A 122 30.91 -25.24 -2.71
C GLU A 122 29.68 -25.90 -2.09
N HIS A 123 29.21 -25.37 -0.97
CA HIS A 123 28.07 -25.93 -0.27
C HIS A 123 26.77 -25.77 -1.11
N PHE A 124 26.01 -26.85 -1.27
CA PHE A 124 24.79 -26.90 -2.12
C PHE A 124 23.68 -25.88 -1.76
N THR A 125 23.75 -25.25 -0.59
CA THR A 125 22.84 -24.16 -0.19
C THR A 125 23.40 -22.77 -0.46
N PHE A 126 24.54 -22.64 -1.13
CA PHE A 126 25.07 -21.35 -1.55
C PHE A 126 24.07 -20.64 -2.48
N HIS A 127 23.94 -19.32 -2.30
CA HIS A 127 23.06 -18.47 -3.10
C HIS A 127 23.82 -17.31 -3.74
N GLY A 128 24.77 -16.72 -3.02
CA GLY A 128 25.57 -15.62 -3.53
C GLY A 128 26.62 -15.18 -2.51
N LEU A 129 27.56 -14.38 -2.98
CA LEU A 129 28.64 -13.82 -2.18
C LEU A 129 28.77 -12.34 -2.53
N GLU A 130 28.98 -11.50 -1.52
CA GLU A 130 29.27 -10.09 -1.68
C GLU A 130 30.58 -9.81 -0.94
N GLU A 131 31.58 -9.34 -1.68
CA GLU A 131 32.89 -9.00 -1.12
C GLU A 131 32.78 -7.67 -0.36
N LEU A 132 33.15 -7.70 0.91
CA LEU A 132 33.41 -6.53 1.75
C LEU A 132 34.93 -6.39 1.88
N ASN A 133 35.41 -5.21 2.26
CA ASN A 133 36.85 -4.90 2.29
C ASN A 133 37.73 -6.01 2.92
N ASP A 134 37.37 -6.47 4.13
CA ASP A 134 38.16 -7.46 4.89
C ASP A 134 37.44 -8.80 5.11
N ALA A 135 36.26 -9.00 4.49
CA ALA A 135 35.43 -10.18 4.69
C ALA A 135 34.48 -10.43 3.53
N CYS A 136 33.98 -11.65 3.39
CA CYS A 136 32.91 -11.99 2.46
C CYS A 136 31.58 -12.15 3.20
N GLU A 137 30.54 -11.49 2.70
CA GLU A 137 29.16 -11.78 3.08
C GLU A 137 28.61 -12.91 2.19
N ILE A 138 28.37 -14.08 2.80
CA ILE A 138 27.91 -15.26 2.09
C ILE A 138 26.42 -15.48 2.35
N ASN A 139 25.64 -15.38 1.29
CA ASN A 139 24.21 -15.68 1.27
C ASN A 139 23.99 -17.18 1.03
N MET A 140 23.28 -17.82 1.96
CA MET A 140 22.90 -19.23 1.88
C MET A 140 21.37 -19.39 1.88
N LYS A 141 20.84 -20.31 1.07
CA LYS A 141 19.44 -20.75 1.15
C LYS A 141 19.20 -21.47 2.49
N LYS A 142 18.02 -21.27 3.08
CA LYS A 142 17.59 -22.03 4.25
C LYS A 142 17.21 -23.45 3.87
N ARG A 143 17.74 -24.45 4.59
CA ARG A 143 17.45 -25.89 4.36
C ARG A 143 16.01 -26.27 4.72
N SER A 144 15.44 -25.62 5.73
CA SER A 144 14.07 -25.79 6.14
C SER A 144 13.44 -24.43 6.41
N THR A 145 12.17 -24.29 6.03
CA THR A 145 11.35 -23.13 6.33
C THR A 145 10.15 -23.58 7.13
N THR A 146 10.03 -23.10 8.36
CA THR A 146 8.82 -23.29 9.15
C THR A 146 7.77 -22.33 8.61
N THR A 147 6.81 -22.84 7.86
CA THR A 147 5.65 -22.05 7.42
C THR A 147 4.71 -21.80 8.59
N ALA A 148 4.51 -20.52 8.94
CA ALA A 148 3.41 -20.16 9.81
C ALA A 148 2.09 -20.41 9.07
N SER A 149 1.14 -21.10 9.72
CA SER A 149 -0.16 -21.50 9.18
C SER A 149 -1.12 -20.35 8.81
N THR A 150 -0.66 -19.09 8.88
CA THR A 150 -1.48 -17.88 8.73
C THR A 150 -1.65 -17.38 7.30
N SER A 151 -0.95 -17.93 6.31
CA SER A 151 -1.03 -17.48 4.91
C SER A 151 -2.45 -17.58 4.33
N THR A 152 -3.25 -18.58 4.71
CA THR A 152 -4.64 -18.74 4.26
C THR A 152 -5.55 -17.58 4.73
N SER A 153 -5.23 -16.94 5.86
CA SER A 153 -6.04 -15.83 6.40
C SER A 153 -5.88 -14.51 5.64
N ILE A 154 -4.81 -14.38 4.84
CA ILE A 154 -4.48 -13.10 4.21
C ILE A 154 -5.30 -12.82 2.95
N VAL A 155 -5.65 -13.86 2.19
CA VAL A 155 -6.40 -13.73 0.93
C VAL A 155 -7.83 -13.21 1.17
N PRO A 156 -8.61 -13.73 2.14
CA PRO A 156 -9.87 -13.12 2.53
C PRO A 156 -9.69 -11.68 3.00
N THR A 157 -8.64 -11.40 3.80
CA THR A 157 -8.38 -10.05 4.32
C THR A 157 -8.15 -9.02 3.21
N PHE A 158 -7.30 -9.33 2.21
CA PHE A 158 -7.08 -8.45 1.06
C PHE A 158 -8.32 -8.31 0.19
N SER A 159 -9.04 -9.41 -0.04
CA SER A 159 -10.24 -9.40 -0.88
C SER A 159 -11.38 -8.61 -0.23
N ILE A 160 -11.56 -8.71 1.08
CA ILE A 160 -12.52 -7.90 1.85
C ILE A 160 -12.13 -6.42 1.75
N LYS A 161 -10.87 -6.06 2.00
CA LYS A 161 -10.40 -4.67 1.83
C LYS A 161 -10.66 -4.13 0.42
N LYS A 162 -10.43 -4.94 -0.61
CA LYS A 162 -10.69 -4.58 -2.01
C LYS A 162 -12.19 -4.41 -2.27
N TRP A 163 -13.01 -5.37 -1.86
CA TRP A 163 -14.47 -5.31 -2.01
C TRP A 163 -15.05 -4.08 -1.32
N THR A 164 -14.65 -3.80 -0.08
CA THR A 164 -15.09 -2.63 0.66
C THR A 164 -14.76 -1.33 -0.07
N LEU A 165 -13.54 -1.21 -0.62
CA LEU A 165 -13.16 -0.03 -1.40
C LEU A 165 -14.03 0.12 -2.67
N ILE A 166 -14.23 -0.98 -3.40
CA ILE A 166 -15.08 -1.00 -4.60
C ILE A 166 -16.51 -0.58 -4.26
N ALA A 167 -17.11 -1.20 -3.23
CA ALA A 167 -18.47 -0.88 -2.78
C ALA A 167 -18.65 0.62 -2.47
N LEU A 168 -17.68 1.23 -1.79
CA LEU A 168 -17.71 2.66 -1.49
C LEU A 168 -17.56 3.55 -2.72
N THR A 169 -16.71 3.15 -3.68
CA THR A 169 -16.59 3.89 -4.94
C THR A 169 -17.85 3.76 -5.79
N SER A 170 -18.50 2.60 -5.83
CA SER A 170 -19.77 2.37 -6.53
C SER A 170 -20.92 3.17 -5.90
N LEU A 171 -20.89 3.36 -4.57
CA LEU A 171 -21.83 4.21 -3.85
C LEU A 171 -21.55 5.72 -4.03
N SER A 172 -20.48 6.10 -4.74
CA SER A 172 -20.04 7.50 -4.91
C SER A 172 -19.73 8.20 -3.57
N VAL A 173 -19.14 7.46 -2.61
CA VAL A 173 -18.86 7.98 -1.26
C VAL A 173 -17.36 8.02 -0.98
N VAL A 174 -16.65 8.83 -1.74
CA VAL A 174 -15.59 9.64 -1.13
C VAL A 174 -16.32 10.77 -0.39
N ARG A 175 -15.79 11.32 0.70
CA ARG A 175 -16.39 12.45 1.45
C ARG A 175 -16.37 13.76 0.62
N ILE A 176 -16.86 13.69 -0.61
CA ILE A 176 -17.14 14.80 -1.48
C ILE A 176 -18.48 15.33 -0.98
N ARG A 177 -18.52 16.63 -0.70
CA ARG A 177 -19.70 17.37 -0.23
C ARG A 177 -20.99 16.81 -0.85
N PHE A 178 -22.08 16.72 -0.07
CA PHE A 178 -23.43 16.20 -0.42
C PHE A 178 -23.92 16.43 -1.87
N LYS A 179 -23.40 17.45 -2.56
CA LYS A 179 -23.65 17.78 -3.97
C LYS A 179 -23.28 16.66 -4.96
N THR A 180 -22.34 15.77 -4.66
CA THR A 180 -21.83 14.76 -5.62
C THR A 180 -22.47 13.38 -5.45
N ILE A 181 -23.30 13.20 -4.42
CA ILE A 181 -24.05 11.95 -4.21
C ILE A 181 -25.21 11.92 -5.20
N LYS A 182 -25.30 10.82 -5.96
CA LYS A 182 -26.42 10.56 -6.89
C LYS A 182 -27.75 10.77 -6.17
N PRO A 183 -28.71 11.54 -6.74
CA PRO A 183 -29.96 11.89 -6.06
C PRO A 183 -30.67 10.70 -5.43
N GLU A 184 -30.74 9.58 -6.14
CA GLU A 184 -31.38 8.33 -5.74
C GLU A 184 -30.69 7.61 -4.56
N LEU A 185 -29.42 7.92 -4.28
CA LEU A 185 -28.65 7.31 -3.18
C LEU A 185 -28.62 8.19 -1.92
N ARG A 186 -29.20 9.39 -1.94
CA ARG A 186 -29.08 10.36 -0.83
C ARG A 186 -29.73 9.88 0.45
N GLU A 187 -30.92 9.31 0.39
CA GLU A 187 -31.62 8.80 1.58
C GLU A 187 -30.91 7.57 2.15
N TYR A 188 -30.50 6.64 1.28
CA TYR A 188 -29.69 5.49 1.69
C TYR A 188 -28.40 5.94 2.38
N PHE A 189 -27.70 6.92 1.81
CA PHE A 189 -26.49 7.47 2.41
C PHE A 189 -26.76 8.13 3.77
N LYS A 190 -27.82 8.94 3.92
CA LYS A 190 -28.15 9.56 5.21
C LYS A 190 -28.39 8.52 6.30
N GLN A 191 -29.05 7.41 5.97
CA GLN A 191 -29.35 6.33 6.91
C GLN A 191 -28.09 5.52 7.30
N HIS A 192 -27.18 5.29 6.35
CA HIS A 192 -26.04 4.37 6.54
C HIS A 192 -24.68 5.08 6.65
N LYS A 193 -24.60 6.42 6.65
CA LYS A 193 -23.32 7.14 6.64
C LYS A 193 -22.41 6.76 7.80
N TYR A 194 -22.96 6.46 8.98
CA TYR A 194 -22.17 6.14 10.17
C TYR A 194 -21.69 4.68 10.24
N ASP A 195 -22.15 3.83 9.32
CA ASP A 195 -21.59 2.48 9.14
C ASP A 195 -20.20 2.56 8.49
N TRP A 196 -19.95 3.65 7.75
CA TRP A 196 -18.76 3.85 6.95
C TRP A 196 -17.89 5.02 7.44
N PHE A 197 -18.47 6.06 8.03
CA PHE A 197 -17.75 7.28 8.42
C PHE A 197 -17.87 7.56 9.92
N PRO A 198 -16.87 8.23 10.54
CA PRO A 198 -16.96 8.70 11.91
C PRO A 198 -18.21 9.52 12.18
N ARG A 199 -18.81 9.31 13.35
CA ARG A 199 -19.93 10.13 13.80
C ARG A 199 -19.48 11.56 14.04
N ASP A 200 -20.23 12.52 13.49
CA ASP A 200 -19.88 13.94 13.45
C ASP A 200 -20.74 14.82 14.38
N TYR A 201 -21.75 14.26 15.05
CA TYR A 201 -22.62 15.00 15.98
C TYR A 201 -21.96 15.38 17.31
N ASN A 202 -20.80 14.80 17.65
CA ASN A 202 -20.09 15.08 18.89
C ASN A 202 -18.58 14.95 18.70
N ILE A 203 -17.83 15.98 19.12
CA ILE A 203 -16.37 16.04 18.97
C ILE A 203 -15.65 14.86 19.66
N LYS A 204 -16.08 14.45 20.86
CA LYS A 204 -15.49 13.31 21.59
C LYS A 204 -15.72 12.01 20.83
N VAL A 205 -16.93 11.80 20.33
CA VAL A 205 -17.29 10.62 19.53
C VAL A 205 -16.53 10.61 18.20
N ALA A 206 -16.45 11.75 17.52
CA ALA A 206 -15.69 11.91 16.27
C ALA A 206 -14.21 11.57 16.46
N LYS A 207 -13.59 12.03 17.56
CA LYS A 207 -12.19 11.71 17.89
C LYS A 207 -11.98 10.21 18.13
N PHE A 208 -12.92 9.58 18.84
CA PHE A 208 -12.88 8.13 19.10
C PHE A 208 -13.01 7.34 17.78
N ASP A 209 -14.03 7.67 16.98
CA ASP A 209 -14.35 7.02 15.71
C ASP A 209 -13.25 7.19 14.66
N ARG A 210 -12.51 8.31 14.69
CA ARG A 210 -11.33 8.52 13.84
C ARG A 210 -10.27 7.42 13.98
N ARG A 211 -10.24 6.71 15.12
CA ARG A 211 -9.34 5.58 15.40
C ARG A 211 -10.07 4.24 15.44
N THR A 212 -11.37 4.19 15.20
CA THR A 212 -12.14 2.95 15.17
C THR A 212 -11.84 2.18 13.88
N PRO A 213 -11.40 0.91 13.97
CA PRO A 213 -11.12 0.09 12.79
C PRO A 213 -12.35 -0.08 11.90
N GLY A 214 -12.15 0.02 10.58
CA GLY A 214 -13.21 -0.17 9.58
C GLY A 214 -13.92 1.12 9.15
N LEU A 215 -13.78 2.22 9.89
CA LEU A 215 -14.33 3.51 9.49
C LEU A 215 -13.37 4.27 8.56
N PHE A 216 -13.96 4.93 7.56
CA PHE A 216 -13.32 5.83 6.62
C PHE A 216 -13.20 7.21 7.25
N LYS A 217 -11.98 7.56 7.64
CA LYS A 217 -11.66 8.93 8.06
C LYS A 217 -11.33 9.81 6.86
N ASP A 218 -11.62 11.08 7.00
CA ASP A 218 -11.13 12.11 6.10
C ASP A 218 -9.64 12.33 6.32
N GLU A 219 -8.83 12.06 5.30
CA GLU A 219 -7.38 12.27 5.34
C GLU A 219 -6.94 13.61 4.76
N TRP A 220 -7.71 14.16 3.81
CA TRP A 220 -7.43 15.44 3.16
C TRP A 220 -8.68 15.93 2.46
N SER A 221 -8.93 17.24 2.57
CA SER A 221 -10.02 17.95 1.91
C SER A 221 -9.50 19.24 1.28
N GLY A 222 -9.93 19.51 0.06
CA GLY A 222 -9.68 20.74 -0.67
C GLY A 222 -10.44 20.76 -2.00
N ASP A 223 -10.21 21.80 -2.78
CA ASP A 223 -11.06 22.13 -3.94
C ASP A 223 -10.42 21.79 -5.29
N ALA A 224 -9.10 21.57 -5.33
CA ALA A 224 -8.38 21.20 -6.56
C ALA A 224 -7.52 19.94 -6.40
N MET A 225 -7.45 19.15 -7.47
CA MET A 225 -6.58 17.98 -7.58
C MET A 225 -6.14 17.76 -9.02
N VAL A 226 -4.84 17.55 -9.21
CA VAL A 226 -4.26 17.12 -10.49
C VAL A 226 -3.64 15.74 -10.30
N SER A 227 -4.11 14.76 -11.08
CA SER A 227 -3.63 13.37 -11.03
C SER A 227 -3.03 12.97 -12.37
N LEU A 228 -1.73 12.66 -12.37
CA LEU A 228 -0.99 12.28 -13.57
C LEU A 228 -0.98 10.76 -13.76
N SER A 229 -0.76 10.02 -12.67
CA SER A 229 -0.78 8.57 -12.64
C SER A 229 -0.96 8.05 -11.22
N SER A 230 -1.09 6.72 -11.08
CA SER A 230 -1.14 6.05 -9.78
C SER A 230 0.03 6.49 -8.88
N LYS A 231 -0.31 7.12 -7.74
CA LYS A 231 0.65 7.64 -6.74
C LYS A 231 1.50 8.83 -7.23
N ASN A 232 1.05 9.53 -8.28
CA ASN A 232 1.59 10.81 -8.73
C ASN A 232 0.43 11.80 -8.88
N TYR A 233 0.16 12.55 -7.83
CA TYR A 233 -0.92 13.54 -7.78
C TYR A 233 -0.57 14.67 -6.82
N ILE A 234 -1.22 15.81 -7.02
CA ILE A 234 -1.19 16.94 -6.09
C ILE A 234 -2.62 17.36 -5.81
N CYS A 235 -2.90 17.70 -4.55
CA CYS A 235 -4.16 18.27 -4.12
C CYS A 235 -3.87 19.58 -3.40
N TYR A 236 -4.64 20.64 -3.68
CA TYR A 236 -4.41 21.96 -3.11
C TYR A 236 -5.72 22.76 -2.98
N LEU A 237 -5.67 23.82 -2.17
CA LEU A 237 -6.68 24.87 -2.14
C LEU A 237 -6.12 26.06 -2.94
N PRO A 238 -6.80 26.51 -4.01
CA PRO A 238 -6.32 27.63 -4.82
C PRO A 238 -6.07 28.90 -4.01
N ASP A 239 -6.90 29.15 -3.00
CA ASP A 239 -6.90 30.39 -2.20
C ASP A 239 -5.98 30.32 -0.96
N GLU A 240 -5.49 29.13 -0.58
CA GLU A 240 -4.60 28.95 0.58
C GLU A 240 -3.20 28.52 0.12
N GLN A 241 -2.21 29.41 0.24
CA GLN A 241 -0.82 29.18 -0.21
C GLN A 241 -0.13 27.93 0.37
N TYR A 242 -0.62 27.35 1.48
CA TYR A 242 0.11 26.32 2.23
C TYR A 242 -0.60 24.97 2.36
N LYS A 243 -1.84 24.83 1.90
CA LYS A 243 -2.58 23.58 2.09
C LYS A 243 -2.46 22.65 0.89
N VAL A 244 -1.24 22.16 0.68
CA VAL A 244 -0.88 21.25 -0.42
C VAL A 244 -0.64 19.83 0.11
N LYS A 245 -1.17 18.84 -0.59
CA LYS A 245 -0.82 17.42 -0.42
C LYS A 245 -0.26 16.90 -1.72
N VAL A 246 1.03 16.59 -1.73
CA VAL A 246 1.73 16.05 -2.90
C VAL A 246 2.09 14.58 -2.70
N SER A 247 1.83 13.76 -3.71
CA SER A 247 2.29 12.38 -3.83
C SER A 247 3.07 12.27 -5.12
N ALA A 248 4.36 11.93 -5.03
CA ALA A 248 5.22 11.73 -6.19
C ALA A 248 6.08 10.48 -5.95
N LYS A 249 5.55 9.30 -6.30
CA LYS A 249 6.22 8.05 -5.98
C LYS A 249 7.56 7.95 -6.70
N GLY A 250 8.62 7.85 -5.91
CA GLY A 250 9.99 7.72 -6.43
C GLY A 250 10.71 9.06 -6.56
N ALA A 251 10.08 10.19 -6.25
CA ALA A 251 10.74 11.47 -6.07
C ALA A 251 10.88 11.78 -4.57
N GLN A 252 12.03 12.32 -4.16
CA GLN A 252 12.23 12.81 -2.81
C GLN A 252 11.48 14.12 -2.60
N GLN A 253 10.87 14.25 -1.42
CA GLN A 253 10.05 15.39 -1.01
C GLN A 253 10.63 16.02 0.26
N GLY A 254 10.40 17.32 0.45
CA GLY A 254 10.73 18.05 1.65
C GLY A 254 12.19 18.51 1.76
N HIS A 255 12.43 19.49 2.62
CA HIS A 255 13.71 20.18 2.77
C HIS A 255 14.22 20.83 1.47
N GLY A 256 13.34 21.49 0.71
CA GLY A 256 13.72 22.14 -0.56
C GLY A 256 13.90 21.19 -1.73
N ARG A 257 13.73 19.87 -1.54
CA ARG A 257 13.97 18.88 -2.60
C ARG A 257 12.80 18.82 -3.56
N ASN A 258 13.09 19.07 -4.83
CA ASN A 258 12.14 19.00 -5.95
C ASN A 258 10.91 19.91 -5.77
N GLU A 259 10.98 20.95 -4.94
CA GLU A 259 9.84 21.87 -4.69
C GLU A 259 9.54 22.75 -5.91
N ASP A 260 10.54 22.97 -6.76
CA ASP A 260 10.45 23.65 -8.06
C ASP A 260 9.60 22.90 -9.09
N VAL A 261 9.51 21.57 -8.98
CA VAL A 261 8.70 20.72 -9.89
C VAL A 261 7.50 20.07 -9.21
N LEU A 262 7.53 19.88 -7.89
CA LEU A 262 6.46 19.25 -7.10
C LEU A 262 5.47 20.26 -6.53
N ASN A 263 4.96 21.14 -7.38
CA ASN A 263 4.00 22.20 -7.06
C ASN A 263 2.80 22.19 -8.04
N PRO A 264 1.72 22.94 -7.75
CA PRO A 264 0.52 22.95 -8.60
C PRO A 264 0.82 23.30 -10.05
N GLU A 265 1.60 24.36 -10.29
CA GLU A 265 1.96 24.83 -11.64
C GLU A 265 2.68 23.75 -12.44
N GLY A 266 3.66 23.07 -11.83
CA GLY A 266 4.37 21.95 -12.46
C GLY A 266 3.41 20.85 -12.88
N PHE A 267 2.54 20.40 -11.98
CA PHE A 267 1.57 19.33 -12.26
C PHE A 267 0.54 19.75 -13.32
N GLU A 268 0.03 20.98 -13.28
CA GLU A 268 -0.91 21.52 -14.28
C GLU A 268 -0.26 21.61 -15.66
N THR A 269 1.00 22.06 -15.73
CA THR A 269 1.77 22.17 -16.98
C THR A 269 1.98 20.80 -17.63
N VAL A 270 2.17 19.73 -16.87
CA VAL A 270 2.20 18.36 -17.43
C VAL A 270 0.91 18.02 -18.14
N VAL A 271 -0.24 18.37 -17.55
CA VAL A 271 -1.55 18.05 -18.14
C VAL A 271 -1.82 18.95 -19.36
N ARG A 272 -1.57 20.25 -19.23
CA ARG A 272 -1.84 21.27 -20.25
C ARG A 272 -0.91 21.13 -21.45
N ASP A 273 0.38 21.08 -21.19
CA ASP A 273 1.43 21.20 -22.20
C ASP A 273 2.02 19.82 -22.58
N ARG A 274 1.55 18.74 -21.93
CA ARG A 274 1.97 17.34 -22.17
C ARG A 274 3.48 17.12 -22.01
N ILE A 275 4.10 17.88 -21.11
CA ILE A 275 5.53 17.80 -20.83
C ILE A 275 5.86 16.72 -19.78
N THR A 276 7.14 16.41 -19.63
CA THR A 276 7.62 15.52 -18.57
C THR A 276 8.29 16.32 -17.46
N LEU A 277 7.81 16.18 -16.22
CA LEU A 277 8.52 16.65 -15.03
C LEU A 277 9.62 15.68 -14.65
N GLN A 278 10.80 16.21 -14.30
CA GLN A 278 11.93 15.44 -13.80
C GLN A 278 12.29 15.93 -12.41
N GLY A 279 12.50 15.00 -11.48
CA GLY A 279 12.97 15.29 -10.13
C GLY A 279 14.31 14.59 -9.86
N ASN A 280 15.18 15.26 -9.12
CA ASN A 280 16.47 14.74 -8.70
C ASN A 280 16.42 14.21 -7.27
N ASN A 281 16.78 12.95 -7.09
CA ASN A 281 16.92 12.34 -5.77
C ASN A 281 18.37 12.41 -5.30
N LYS A 282 18.59 12.87 -4.07
CA LYS A 282 19.89 12.88 -3.41
C LYS A 282 19.91 11.80 -2.32
N GLY A 283 20.73 10.78 -2.49
CA GLY A 283 20.91 9.71 -1.50
C GLY A 283 22.38 9.56 -1.11
N PHE A 284 22.64 8.89 0.00
CA PHE A 284 23.99 8.46 0.36
C PHE A 284 24.43 7.35 -0.60
N ARG A 285 25.62 7.49 -1.18
CA ARG A 285 26.33 6.39 -1.83
C ARG A 285 27.50 6.05 -0.92
N ILE A 286 27.60 4.79 -0.53
CA ILE A 286 28.82 4.28 0.08
C ILE A 286 29.83 4.21 -1.07
N SER A 287 30.84 5.08 -1.02
CA SER A 287 32.02 4.92 -1.86
C SER A 287 32.86 3.82 -1.25
N ASN A 288 33.08 2.73 -1.98
CA ASN A 288 34.16 1.82 -1.64
C ASN A 288 35.45 2.62 -1.85
N LEU A 289 36.18 2.89 -0.77
CA LEU A 289 37.54 3.42 -0.80
C LEU A 289 38.50 2.32 -1.22
#